data_AF-A0A9D6Z6J4-F1
#
_entry.id   AF-A0A9D6Z6J4-F1
#
_cell.length_a   1.000
_cell.length_b   1.000
_cell.length_c   1.000
_cell.angle_alpha   90.00
_cell.angle_beta   90.00
_cell.angle_gamma   90.00
#
_symmetry.space_group_name_H-M   'P 1'
#
loop_
_entity.id
_entity.type
_entity.pdbx_description
1 polymer ?
#
loop_
_entity_poly.entity_id
_entity_poly.type
_entity_poly.pdbx_seq_one_letter_code
_entity_poly.pdbx_strand_id
1 'polypeptide(L)'
;MLEKDKEEAAQSSTAFVQESRNRIRTITTKLQRLLDGYLEQDIEQEIYRTEKAKLLSEKKSLEEQSTRLEQKRTGWLEPLEEWIKEAESLPKIAQESNLFAKKVACRTLFGSNLVLANREARLRAPSGEDSSGQNQWAALCAAHELALKKPKSFVLVPEEGVEPS
;
A
#
# COMPACT_ATOMS: atom_id res chain seq x y z
N MET A 1 1.07 10.04 -21.29
CA MET A 1 1.44 9.12 -20.19
C MET A 1 0.19 8.42 -19.69
N LEU A 2 -0.77 9.13 -19.09
CA LEU A 2 -2.01 8.54 -18.58
C LEU A 2 -2.83 7.74 -19.63
N GLU A 3 -2.96 8.24 -20.85
CA GLU A 3 -3.66 7.51 -21.93
C GLU A 3 -2.95 6.22 -22.35
N LYS A 4 -1.61 6.21 -22.34
CA LYS A 4 -0.81 5.02 -22.62
C LYS A 4 -0.95 3.99 -21.49
N ASP A 5 -0.94 4.43 -20.24
CA ASP A 5 -1.16 3.57 -19.09
C ASP A 5 -2.58 2.98 -19.08
N LYS A 6 -3.58 3.75 -19.55
CA LYS A 6 -4.96 3.27 -19.78
C LYS A 6 -5.01 2.19 -20.87
N GLU A 7 -4.24 2.33 -21.94
CA GLU A 7 -4.19 1.36 -23.05
C GLU A 7 -3.42 0.09 -22.68
N GLU A 8 -2.27 0.21 -22.02
CA GLU A 8 -1.52 -0.93 -21.47
C GLU A 8 -2.32 -1.64 -20.38
N ALA A 9 -3.08 -0.87 -19.59
CA ALA A 9 -4.10 -1.39 -18.71
C ALA A 9 -5.18 -2.16 -19.51
N ALA A 10 -5.67 -1.57 -20.58
CA ALA A 10 -6.52 -2.21 -21.58
C ALA A 10 -6.07 -3.64 -21.94
N GLN A 11 -4.87 -3.67 -22.50
CA GLN A 11 -4.33 -4.80 -23.25
C GLN A 11 -3.99 -6.00 -22.37
N SER A 12 -3.34 -5.79 -21.22
CA SER A 12 -2.95 -6.96 -20.41
C SER A 12 -4.13 -7.64 -19.71
N SER A 13 -5.30 -6.98 -19.61
CA SER A 13 -6.53 -7.62 -19.08
C SER A 13 -7.23 -8.50 -20.10
N THR A 14 -7.00 -8.27 -21.38
CA THR A 14 -7.78 -8.92 -22.44
C THR A 14 -7.65 -10.44 -22.36
N ALA A 15 -6.43 -10.96 -22.17
CA ALA A 15 -6.17 -12.38 -22.06
C ALA A 15 -6.86 -13.01 -20.83
N PHE A 16 -6.73 -12.38 -19.65
CA PHE A 16 -7.33 -12.88 -18.42
C PHE A 16 -8.86 -12.81 -18.44
N VAL A 17 -9.42 -11.72 -18.94
CA VAL A 17 -10.86 -11.54 -19.12
C VAL A 17 -11.39 -12.56 -20.12
N GLN A 18 -10.66 -12.81 -21.20
CA GLN A 18 -11.05 -13.81 -22.20
C GLN A 18 -11.03 -15.23 -21.63
N GLU A 19 -10.01 -15.57 -20.83
CA GLU A 19 -9.94 -16.86 -20.14
C GLU A 19 -11.11 -17.03 -19.15
N SER A 20 -11.39 -16.02 -18.33
CA SER A 20 -12.49 -16.02 -17.38
C SER A 20 -13.84 -16.17 -18.10
N ARG A 21 -14.05 -15.47 -19.21
CA ARG A 21 -15.24 -15.62 -20.08
C ARG A 21 -15.37 -17.04 -20.65
N ASN A 22 -14.26 -17.63 -21.10
CA ASN A 22 -14.26 -19.00 -21.61
C ASN A 22 -14.62 -20.00 -20.51
N ARG A 23 -14.10 -19.84 -19.28
CA ARG A 23 -14.47 -20.67 -18.12
C ARG A 23 -15.93 -20.51 -17.73
N ILE A 24 -16.48 -19.30 -17.74
CA ILE A 24 -17.92 -19.07 -17.48
C ILE A 24 -18.78 -19.77 -18.54
N ARG A 25 -18.37 -19.73 -19.83
CA ARG A 25 -19.07 -20.45 -20.90
C ARG A 25 -19.05 -21.96 -20.69
N THR A 26 -17.91 -22.55 -20.31
CA THR A 26 -17.84 -23.99 -20.04
C THR A 26 -18.64 -24.41 -18.82
N ILE A 27 -18.71 -23.58 -17.78
CA ILE A 27 -19.59 -23.82 -16.62
C ILE A 27 -21.06 -23.74 -17.05
N THR A 28 -21.41 -22.78 -17.90
CA THR A 28 -22.79 -22.62 -18.40
C THR A 28 -23.24 -23.82 -19.23
N THR A 29 -22.38 -24.36 -20.11
CA THR A 29 -22.69 -25.58 -20.86
C THR A 29 -22.76 -26.81 -19.97
N LYS A 30 -21.92 -26.92 -18.94
CA LYS A 30 -22.04 -27.99 -17.92
C LYS A 30 -23.36 -27.90 -17.16
N LEU A 31 -23.79 -26.70 -16.77
CA LEU A 31 -25.08 -26.47 -16.10
C LEU A 31 -26.26 -26.85 -16.99
N GLN A 32 -26.20 -26.56 -18.30
CA GLN A 32 -27.23 -27.00 -19.26
C GLN A 32 -27.28 -28.53 -19.34
N ARG A 33 -26.13 -29.19 -19.57
CA ARG A 33 -26.07 -30.67 -19.62
C ARG A 33 -26.55 -31.34 -18.34
N LEU A 34 -26.22 -30.75 -17.18
CA LEU A 34 -26.68 -31.24 -15.88
C LEU A 34 -28.21 -31.12 -15.74
N LEU A 35 -28.80 -30.07 -16.31
CA LEU A 35 -30.25 -29.89 -16.35
C LEU A 35 -30.90 -30.89 -17.32
N ASP A 36 -30.32 -31.09 -18.50
CA ASP A 36 -30.82 -32.04 -19.51
C ASP A 36 -30.81 -33.48 -18.96
N GLY A 37 -29.70 -33.93 -18.34
CA GLY A 37 -29.62 -35.26 -17.74
C GLY A 37 -30.55 -35.47 -16.53
N TYR A 38 -30.90 -34.39 -15.80
CA TYR A 38 -31.92 -34.47 -14.76
C TYR A 38 -33.33 -34.62 -15.35
N LEU A 39 -33.62 -33.97 -16.48
CA LEU A 39 -34.91 -34.09 -17.18
C LEU A 39 -35.09 -35.47 -17.81
N GLU A 40 -34.01 -36.09 -18.28
CA GLU A 40 -33.99 -37.47 -18.79
C GLU A 40 -34.11 -38.54 -17.69
N GLN A 41 -34.18 -38.12 -16.42
CA GLN A 41 -34.22 -38.97 -15.21
C GLN A 41 -32.96 -39.83 -14.96
N ASP A 42 -31.87 -39.54 -15.64
CA ASP A 42 -30.58 -40.24 -15.46
C ASP A 42 -29.86 -39.83 -14.15
N ILE A 43 -30.30 -38.75 -13.50
CA ILE A 43 -29.65 -38.15 -12.33
C ILE A 43 -30.63 -38.00 -11.17
N GLU A 44 -30.26 -38.49 -10.00
CA GLU A 44 -31.02 -38.28 -8.76
C GLU A 44 -31.02 -36.81 -8.32
N GLN A 45 -32.11 -36.37 -7.70
CA GLN A 45 -32.30 -34.97 -7.29
C GLN A 45 -31.20 -34.46 -6.34
N GLU A 46 -30.69 -35.31 -5.45
CA GLU A 46 -29.66 -34.95 -4.48
C GLU A 46 -28.31 -34.69 -5.16
N ILE A 47 -27.94 -35.53 -6.11
CA ILE A 47 -26.72 -35.37 -6.93
C ILE A 47 -26.83 -34.10 -7.79
N TYR A 48 -27.99 -33.85 -8.40
CA TYR A 48 -28.23 -32.62 -9.16
C TYR A 48 -28.02 -31.36 -8.30
N ARG A 49 -28.59 -31.32 -7.09
CA ARG A 49 -28.50 -30.15 -6.20
C ARG A 49 -27.07 -29.86 -5.77
N THR A 50 -26.30 -30.90 -5.42
CA THR A 50 -24.91 -30.75 -4.97
C THR A 50 -24.01 -30.25 -6.10
N GLU A 51 -24.09 -30.85 -7.28
CA GLU A 51 -23.28 -30.44 -8.44
C GLU A 51 -23.68 -29.05 -8.96
N LYS A 52 -24.97 -28.72 -8.95
CA LYS A 52 -25.45 -27.37 -9.29
C LYS A 52 -24.89 -26.32 -8.34
N ALA A 53 -24.89 -26.58 -7.03
CA ALA A 53 -24.35 -25.65 -6.05
C ALA A 53 -22.85 -25.40 -6.27
N LYS A 54 -22.07 -26.46 -6.53
CA LYS A 54 -20.64 -26.35 -6.85
C LYS A 54 -20.41 -25.47 -8.09
N LEU A 55 -21.07 -25.78 -9.20
CA LEU A 55 -20.93 -25.04 -10.46
C LEU A 55 -21.36 -23.57 -10.34
N LEU A 56 -22.43 -23.28 -9.58
CA LEU A 56 -22.86 -21.91 -9.32
C LEU A 56 -21.87 -21.15 -8.45
N SER A 57 -21.27 -21.81 -7.45
CA SER A 57 -20.26 -21.19 -6.60
C SER A 57 -18.98 -20.85 -7.37
N GLU A 58 -18.53 -21.75 -8.25
CA GLU A 58 -17.38 -21.51 -9.15
C GLU A 58 -17.66 -20.35 -10.11
N LYS A 59 -18.85 -20.32 -10.73
CA LYS A 59 -19.27 -19.22 -11.60
C LYS A 59 -19.21 -17.88 -10.86
N LYS A 60 -19.81 -17.82 -9.67
CA LYS A 60 -19.85 -16.61 -8.85
C LYS A 60 -18.45 -16.16 -8.43
N SER A 61 -17.58 -17.10 -8.04
CA SER A 61 -16.19 -16.81 -7.70
C SER A 61 -15.42 -16.21 -8.87
N LEU A 62 -15.63 -16.69 -10.11
CA LEU A 62 -14.97 -16.15 -11.30
C LEU A 62 -15.48 -14.75 -11.63
N GLU A 63 -16.78 -14.51 -11.49
CA GLU A 63 -17.39 -13.18 -11.67
C GLU A 63 -16.81 -12.18 -10.67
N GLU A 64 -16.76 -12.53 -9.38
CA GLU A 64 -16.18 -11.69 -8.33
C GLU A 64 -14.68 -11.42 -8.54
N GLN A 65 -13.92 -12.40 -9.02
CA GLN A 65 -12.51 -12.20 -9.37
C GLN A 65 -12.36 -11.20 -10.52
N SER A 66 -13.20 -11.29 -11.55
CA SER A 66 -13.18 -10.35 -12.67
C SER A 66 -13.49 -8.92 -12.20
N THR A 67 -14.57 -8.74 -11.42
CA THR A 67 -14.96 -7.41 -10.92
C THR A 67 -13.89 -6.83 -10.00
N ARG A 68 -13.27 -7.66 -9.16
CA ARG A 68 -12.18 -7.21 -8.26
C ARG A 68 -10.94 -6.77 -9.04
N LEU A 69 -10.60 -7.47 -10.12
CA LEU A 69 -9.45 -7.11 -10.97
C LEU A 69 -9.73 -5.84 -11.76
N GLU A 70 -10.92 -5.69 -12.31
CA GLU A 70 -11.36 -4.45 -12.96
C GLU A 70 -11.27 -3.28 -11.98
N GLN A 71 -11.88 -3.39 -10.80
CA GLN A 71 -11.83 -2.34 -9.76
C GLN A 71 -10.42 -2.00 -9.31
N LYS A 72 -9.56 -2.99 -9.03
CA LYS A 72 -8.16 -2.72 -8.63
C LYS A 72 -7.37 -2.02 -9.73
N ARG A 73 -7.69 -2.32 -10.99
CA ARG A 73 -6.95 -1.82 -12.14
C ARG A 73 -7.39 -0.44 -12.59
N THR A 74 -8.69 -0.17 -12.58
CA THR A 74 -9.23 1.12 -13.02
C THR A 74 -9.50 2.08 -11.86
N GLY A 75 -9.67 1.57 -10.64
CA GLY A 75 -10.04 2.37 -9.46
C GLY A 75 -8.99 3.38 -9.00
N TRP A 76 -7.75 3.32 -9.49
CA TRP A 76 -6.74 4.35 -9.23
C TRP A 76 -6.69 5.44 -10.31
N LEU A 77 -7.28 5.21 -11.50
CA LEU A 77 -7.23 6.17 -12.61
C LEU A 77 -8.06 7.41 -12.32
N GLU A 78 -9.27 7.25 -11.77
CA GLU A 78 -10.15 8.36 -11.40
C GLU A 78 -9.53 9.24 -10.30
N PRO A 79 -9.08 8.70 -9.14
CA PRO A 79 -8.38 9.50 -8.14
C PRO A 79 -7.12 10.18 -8.66
N LEU A 80 -6.38 9.55 -9.57
CA LEU A 80 -5.17 10.14 -10.14
C LEU A 80 -5.49 11.28 -11.11
N GLU A 81 -6.58 11.16 -11.88
CA GLU A 81 -7.05 12.24 -12.74
C GLU A 81 -7.51 13.45 -11.91
N GLU A 82 -8.25 13.21 -10.83
CA GLU A 82 -8.62 14.24 -9.86
C GLU A 82 -7.38 14.90 -9.24
N TRP A 83 -6.39 14.09 -8.82
CA TRP A 83 -5.15 14.57 -8.24
C TRP A 83 -4.36 15.46 -9.20
N ILE A 84 -4.29 15.11 -10.49
CA ILE A 84 -3.63 15.95 -11.51
C ILE A 84 -4.35 17.30 -11.64
N LYS A 85 -5.68 17.31 -11.67
CA LYS A 85 -6.48 18.55 -11.73
C LYS A 85 -6.24 19.42 -10.49
N GLU A 86 -6.21 18.81 -9.31
CA GLU A 86 -5.86 19.50 -8.06
C GLU A 86 -4.45 20.08 -8.16
N ALA A 87 -3.46 19.30 -8.61
CA ALA A 87 -2.08 19.73 -8.73
C ALA A 87 -1.90 20.91 -9.71
N GLU A 88 -2.62 20.93 -10.82
CA GLU A 88 -2.63 22.04 -11.78
C GLU A 88 -3.22 23.33 -11.19
N SER A 89 -4.15 23.22 -10.24
CA SER A 89 -4.76 24.36 -9.56
C SER A 89 -3.89 24.96 -8.44
N LEU A 90 -2.98 24.18 -7.86
CA LEU A 90 -2.08 24.61 -6.77
C LEU A 90 -1.28 25.89 -7.04
N PRO A 91 -0.62 26.10 -8.20
CA PRO A 91 0.15 27.31 -8.43
C PRO A 91 -0.73 28.57 -8.40
N LYS A 92 -1.98 28.48 -8.85
CA LYS A 92 -2.95 29.58 -8.77
C LYS A 92 -3.31 29.88 -7.32
N ILE A 93 -3.61 28.85 -6.55
CA ILE A 93 -3.91 28.94 -5.11
C ILE A 93 -2.71 29.50 -4.32
N ALA A 94 -1.49 29.16 -4.71
CA ALA A 94 -0.27 29.66 -4.08
C ALA A 94 -0.07 31.17 -4.31
N GLN A 95 -0.44 31.67 -5.49
CA GLN A 95 -0.37 33.08 -5.84
C GLN A 95 -1.50 33.92 -5.23
N GLU A 96 -2.68 33.33 -5.04
CA GLU A 96 -3.82 34.01 -4.40
C GLU A 96 -3.55 34.36 -2.92
N SER A 97 -4.23 35.38 -2.41
CA SER A 97 -4.12 35.82 -1.01
C SER A 97 -4.95 34.98 -0.03
N ASN A 98 -5.71 34.00 -0.51
CA ASN A 98 -6.60 33.19 0.31
C ASN A 98 -5.83 32.17 1.17
N LEU A 99 -5.64 32.50 2.45
CA LEU A 99 -4.96 31.63 3.43
C LEU A 99 -5.70 30.32 3.69
N PHE A 100 -7.03 30.32 3.60
CA PHE A 100 -7.84 29.12 3.83
C PHE A 100 -7.62 28.09 2.72
N ALA A 101 -7.62 28.52 1.46
CA ALA A 101 -7.35 27.65 0.31
C ALA A 101 -5.95 27.03 0.39
N LYS A 102 -4.93 27.80 0.79
CA LYS A 102 -3.57 27.30 1.03
C LYS A 102 -3.53 26.26 2.14
N LYS A 103 -4.26 26.47 3.23
CA LYS A 103 -4.34 25.50 4.33
C LYS A 103 -4.95 24.17 3.87
N VAL A 104 -6.02 24.22 3.09
CA VAL A 104 -6.68 23.02 2.54
C VAL A 104 -5.72 22.29 1.60
N ALA A 105 -5.08 22.99 0.67
CA ALA A 105 -4.10 22.43 -0.26
C ALA A 105 -2.90 21.78 0.46
N CYS A 106 -2.34 22.43 1.49
CA CYS A 106 -1.27 21.83 2.28
C CYS A 106 -1.72 20.55 2.99
N ARG A 107 -2.97 20.51 3.46
CA ARG A 107 -3.53 19.31 4.11
C ARG A 107 -3.76 18.17 3.12
N THR A 108 -4.21 18.45 1.89
CA THR A 108 -4.41 17.40 0.88
C THR A 108 -3.09 16.82 0.40
N LEU A 109 -2.06 17.65 0.21
CA LEU A 109 -0.73 17.22 -0.24
C LEU A 109 0.06 16.47 0.82
N PHE A 110 0.11 17.02 2.03
CA PHE A 110 1.02 16.54 3.07
C PHE A 110 0.32 15.69 4.14
N GLY A 111 -1.02 15.66 4.14
CA GLY A 111 -1.81 15.05 5.19
C GLY A 111 -1.83 15.88 6.48
N SER A 112 -2.35 15.29 7.55
CA SER A 112 -2.45 15.93 8.88
C SER A 112 -1.30 15.59 9.83
N ASN A 113 -0.45 14.63 9.47
CA ASN A 113 0.50 14.00 10.40
C ASN A 113 1.94 14.45 10.13
N LEU A 114 2.16 15.76 10.08
CA LEU A 114 3.49 16.34 9.95
C LEU A 114 4.25 16.28 11.28
N VAL A 115 5.54 15.92 11.22
CA VAL A 115 6.43 15.88 12.37
C VAL A 115 7.36 17.08 12.34
N LEU A 116 7.44 17.82 13.45
CA LEU A 116 8.43 18.90 13.61
C LEU A 116 9.77 18.31 14.04
N ALA A 117 10.82 18.54 13.25
CA ALA A 117 12.19 18.16 13.58
C ALA A 117 13.15 19.23 13.07
N ASN A 118 14.19 19.56 13.85
CA ASN A 118 15.20 20.56 13.48
C ASN A 118 14.62 21.91 13.03
N ARG A 119 13.51 22.35 13.66
CA ARG A 119 12.76 23.58 13.32
C ARG A 119 12.07 23.56 11.95
N GLU A 120 11.93 22.39 11.33
CA GLU A 120 11.25 22.18 10.06
C GLU A 120 10.07 21.22 10.22
N ALA A 121 8.99 21.41 9.45
CA ALA A 121 7.90 20.44 9.35
C ALA A 121 8.24 19.39 8.29
N ARG A 122 8.20 18.10 8.67
CA ARG A 122 8.58 16.96 7.82
C ARG A 122 7.43 15.96 7.72
N LEU A 123 7.34 15.28 6.57
CA LEU A 123 6.36 14.22 6.33
C LEU A 123 6.63 12.93 7.13
N ARG A 124 7.87 12.75 7.57
CA ARG A 124 8.31 11.57 8.31
C ARG A 124 9.21 11.99 9.45
N ALA A 125 9.11 11.28 10.57
CA ALA A 125 10.08 11.41 11.66
C ALA A 125 11.48 11.09 11.12
N PRO A 126 12.50 11.90 11.47
CA PRO A 126 13.86 11.59 11.07
C PRO A 126 14.27 10.24 11.64
N SER A 127 14.86 9.39 10.80
CA SER A 127 15.65 8.24 11.25
C SER A 127 16.73 8.75 12.21
N GLY A 128 17.12 7.97 13.22
CA GLY A 128 18.09 8.40 14.23
C GLY A 128 19.41 8.96 13.65
N GLU A 129 19.74 8.60 12.41
CA GLU A 129 20.89 9.08 11.64
C GLU A 129 20.76 10.55 11.18
N ASP A 130 19.55 11.03 10.88
CA ASP A 130 19.27 12.39 10.40
C ASP A 130 19.03 13.40 11.54
N SER A 131 19.02 12.90 12.79
CA SER A 131 18.77 13.67 14.01
C SER A 131 20.04 14.06 14.74
N SER A 132 21.17 14.21 14.03
CA SER A 132 22.37 14.83 14.61
C SER A 132 22.23 16.35 14.66
N GLY A 133 21.16 16.82 15.32
CA GLY A 133 21.19 18.18 15.85
C GLY A 133 22.38 18.22 16.82
N GLN A 134 23.37 19.07 16.53
CA GLN A 134 24.49 19.37 17.44
C GLN A 134 23.94 20.05 18.71
N ASN A 135 23.23 19.29 19.53
CA ASN A 135 22.83 19.68 20.86
C ASN A 135 23.91 19.22 21.84
N GLN A 136 23.98 19.88 22.99
CA GLN A 136 24.99 19.60 24.01
C GLN A 136 24.97 18.12 24.46
N TRP A 137 23.81 17.48 24.35
CA TRP A 137 23.59 16.08 24.68
C TRP A 137 24.20 15.11 23.65
N ALA A 138 24.26 15.46 22.36
CA ALA A 138 24.94 14.66 21.35
C ALA A 138 26.44 14.51 21.63
N ALA A 139 27.08 15.57 22.13
CA ALA A 139 28.49 15.52 22.54
C ALA A 139 28.70 14.60 23.76
N LEU A 140 27.76 14.60 24.71
CA LEU A 140 27.81 13.73 25.89
C LEU A 140 27.63 12.25 25.51
N CYS A 141 26.69 11.93 24.62
CA CYS A 141 26.49 10.59 24.09
C CYS A 141 27.72 10.09 23.32
N ALA A 142 28.31 10.93 22.45
CA ALA A 142 29.54 10.60 21.73
C ALA A 142 30.72 10.35 22.69
N ALA A 143 30.85 11.15 23.76
CA ALA A 143 31.85 10.94 24.79
C ALA A 143 31.68 9.60 25.51
N HIS A 144 30.44 9.21 25.85
CA HIS A 144 30.13 7.92 26.45
C HIS A 144 30.45 6.74 25.51
N GLU A 145 30.10 6.84 24.22
CA GLU A 145 30.47 5.82 23.23
C GLU A 145 31.98 5.67 23.06
N LEU A 146 32.71 6.79 23.05
CA LEU A 146 34.18 6.77 22.99
C LEU A 146 34.79 6.21 24.28
N ALA A 147 34.20 6.49 25.45
CA ALA A 147 34.64 5.91 26.71
C ALA A 147 34.48 4.38 26.73
N LEU A 148 33.40 3.85 26.14
CA LEU A 148 33.18 2.40 26.01
C LEU A 148 34.17 1.70 25.07
N LYS A 149 34.75 2.43 24.11
CA LYS A 149 35.75 1.93 23.16
C LYS A 149 37.18 2.02 23.68
N LYS A 150 37.44 2.80 24.73
CA LYS A 150 38.77 2.93 25.33
C LYS A 150 39.03 1.79 26.33
N PRO A 151 40.29 1.32 26.45
CA PRO A 151 40.63 0.33 27.46
C PRO A 151 40.42 0.91 28.85
N LYS A 152 39.89 0.10 29.77
CA LYS A 152 39.50 0.50 31.13
C LYS A 152 40.64 1.16 31.93
N SER A 153 41.89 0.90 31.57
CA SER A 153 43.09 1.52 32.16
C SER A 153 43.16 3.05 32.00
N PHE A 154 42.45 3.63 31.03
CA PHE A 154 42.37 5.09 30.85
C PHE A 154 41.17 5.74 31.56
N VAL A 155 40.28 4.93 32.15
CA VAL A 155 39.01 5.40 32.74
C VAL A 155 38.99 5.17 34.25
N LEU A 156 39.63 4.10 34.72
CA LEU A 156 39.71 3.75 36.14
C LEU A 156 40.93 4.41 36.78
N VAL A 157 40.71 5.04 37.93
CA VAL A 157 41.79 5.53 38.80
C VAL A 157 42.50 4.32 39.40
N PRO A 158 43.84 4.25 39.39
CA PRO A 158 44.56 3.15 40.03
C PRO A 158 44.22 3.15 41.53
N GLU A 159 43.88 1.99 42.08
CA GLU A 159 43.70 1.86 43.54
C GLU A 159 45.06 2.11 44.22
N GLU A 160 45.08 2.97 45.23
CA GLU A 160 46.28 3.26 46.02
C GLU A 160 46.81 1.95 46.61
N GLY A 161 48.01 1.56 46.18
CA GLY A 161 48.67 0.36 46.67
C GLY A 161 48.97 0.49 48.16
N VAL A 162 48.53 -0.46 48.96
CA VAL A 162 48.93 -0.58 50.37
C VAL A 162 50.39 -1.02 50.39
N GLU A 163 51.29 -0.12 50.79
CA GLU A 163 52.70 -0.45 51.03
C GLU A 163 52.82 -1.36 52.28
N PRO A 164 53.59 -2.47 52.23
CA PRO A 164 53.82 -3.30 53.40
C PRO A 164 54.84 -2.65 54.35
N SER A 165 54.56 -2.72 55.66
CA SER A 165 55.43 -2.27 56.77
C SER A 165 56.65 -3.16 56.98
#